data_AF-A0A1E7R246-F1
#
_entry.id   AF-A0A1E7R246-F1
#
_cell.length_a   1.000
_cell.length_b   1.000
_cell.length_c   1.000
_cell.angle_alpha   90.00
_cell.angle_beta   90.00
_cell.angle_gamma   90.00
#
_symmetry.space_group_name_H-M   'P 1'
#
loop_
_entity.id
_entity.type
_entity.pdbx_description
1 polymer ?
#
loop_
_entity_poly.entity_id
_entity_poly.type
_entity_poly.pdbx_seq_one_letter_code
_entity_poly.pdbx_strand_id
1 'polypeptide(L)'
;MQLQRQHLAHFKVHELVLSLSPLQFNPQLVCQIEKSLELSFINDNEPHRVCFANQNTELQDAYKQVFSAVDLLDYLYASLISDQQHAEKIQLQNPALAPIPYPTDNLTFWRMVATGRQYRLSLS
;
A
#
# COMPACT_ATOMS: atom_id res chain seq x y z
N MET A 1 8.28 -1.28 -31.32
CA MET A 1 7.19 -2.02 -30.66
C MET A 1 6.71 -1.18 -29.48
N GLN A 2 5.61 -0.43 -29.65
CA GLN A 2 4.99 0.34 -28.57
C GLN A 2 4.05 -0.61 -27.81
N LEU A 3 4.52 -1.15 -26.68
CA LEU A 3 3.62 -1.80 -25.73
C LEU A 3 2.75 -0.67 -25.13
N GLN A 4 1.47 -0.67 -25.49
CA GLN A 4 0.48 0.25 -24.92
C GLN A 4 0.56 0.16 -23.39
N ARG A 5 0.98 1.26 -22.76
CA ARG A 5 0.81 1.46 -21.31
C ARG A 5 -0.70 1.55 -21.06
N GLN A 6 -1.35 0.39 -20.86
CA GLN A 6 -2.63 0.38 -20.18
C GLN A 6 -2.34 0.81 -18.75
N HIS A 7 -2.58 2.09 -18.46
CA HIS A 7 -2.58 2.60 -17.10
C HIS A 7 -3.80 1.95 -16.43
N LEU A 8 -3.61 0.80 -15.78
CA LEU A 8 -4.65 0.22 -14.94
C LEU A 8 -4.98 1.29 -13.90
N ALA A 9 -6.21 1.77 -13.89
CA ALA A 9 -6.64 2.81 -12.95
C ALA A 9 -6.84 2.24 -11.54
N HIS A 10 -7.15 0.95 -11.44
CA HIS A 10 -7.47 0.25 -10.20
C HIS A 10 -6.96 -1.20 -10.22
N PHE A 11 -6.85 -1.81 -9.05
CA PHE A 11 -6.55 -3.23 -8.83
C PHE A 11 -7.47 -3.80 -7.74
N LYS A 12 -7.70 -5.11 -7.70
CA LYS A 12 -8.42 -5.76 -6.60
C LYS A 12 -7.47 -6.14 -5.48
N VAL A 13 -7.96 -6.11 -4.24
CA VAL A 13 -7.14 -6.46 -3.07
C VAL A 13 -6.51 -7.84 -3.19
N HIS A 14 -7.26 -8.85 -3.65
CA HIS A 14 -6.75 -10.22 -3.82
C HIS A 14 -5.78 -10.39 -4.98
N GLU A 15 -5.72 -9.46 -5.93
CA GLU A 15 -4.70 -9.46 -6.99
C GLU A 15 -3.35 -8.97 -6.46
N LEU A 16 -3.39 -8.04 -5.49
CA LEU A 16 -2.22 -7.45 -4.85
C LEU A 16 -1.74 -8.26 -3.65
N VAL A 17 -2.63 -8.61 -2.71
CA VAL A 17 -2.30 -9.34 -1.47
C VAL A 17 -2.33 -10.84 -1.75
N LEU A 18 -1.16 -11.48 -1.80
CA LEU A 18 -1.03 -12.93 -2.03
C LEU A 18 -1.12 -13.74 -0.73
N SER A 19 -0.61 -13.18 0.37
CA SER A 19 -0.71 -13.76 1.71
C SER A 19 -0.62 -12.66 2.77
N LEU A 20 -1.29 -12.83 3.92
CA LEU A 20 -1.20 -11.92 5.08
C LEU A 20 -0.25 -12.46 6.16
N SER A 21 0.12 -13.74 6.11
CA SER A 21 0.95 -14.39 7.13
C SER A 21 1.73 -15.56 6.52
N PRO A 22 2.99 -15.35 6.11
CA PRO A 22 3.70 -14.06 6.08
C PRO A 22 3.10 -13.10 5.06
N LEU A 23 3.23 -11.79 5.29
CA LEU A 23 2.73 -10.77 4.36
C LEU A 23 3.49 -10.85 3.03
N GLN A 24 2.77 -11.12 1.95
CA GLN A 24 3.30 -11.24 0.59
C GLN A 24 2.40 -10.51 -0.41
N PHE A 25 3.03 -9.75 -1.30
CA PHE A 25 2.37 -9.00 -2.35
C PHE A 25 2.77 -9.48 -3.74
N ASN A 26 1.90 -9.23 -4.71
CA ASN A 26 2.18 -9.47 -6.11
C ASN A 26 3.27 -8.49 -6.61
N PRO A 27 4.46 -8.98 -6.99
CA PRO A 27 5.58 -8.12 -7.35
C PRO A 27 5.32 -7.28 -8.61
N GLN A 28 4.45 -7.75 -9.52
CA GLN A 28 4.13 -7.00 -10.73
C GLN A 28 3.31 -5.75 -10.42
N LEU A 29 2.33 -5.88 -9.51
CA LEU A 29 1.50 -4.75 -9.07
C LEU A 29 2.28 -3.80 -8.16
N VAL A 30 3.13 -4.33 -7.28
CA VAL A 30 4.06 -3.50 -6.49
C VAL A 30 4.96 -2.68 -7.41
N CYS A 31 5.54 -3.28 -8.46
CA CYS A 31 6.36 -2.56 -9.43
C CYS A 31 5.59 -1.45 -10.18
N GLN A 32 4.28 -1.63 -10.39
CA GLN A 32 3.43 -0.57 -10.95
C GLN A 32 3.19 0.56 -9.96
N ILE A 33 3.00 0.24 -8.67
CA ILE A 33 2.85 1.21 -7.59
C ILE A 33 4.14 2.01 -7.37
N GLU A 34 5.31 1.36 -7.40
CA GLU A 34 6.61 2.04 -7.35
C GLU A 34 6.73 3.09 -8.46
N LYS A 35 6.39 2.70 -9.69
CA LYS A 35 6.43 3.58 -10.86
C LYS A 35 5.42 4.72 -10.79
N SER A 36 4.23 4.49 -10.22
CA SER A 36 3.20 5.54 -10.11
C SER A 36 3.50 6.54 -9.00
N LEU A 37 4.25 6.14 -7.99
CA LEU A 37 4.63 6.99 -6.86
C LEU A 37 6.02 7.62 -7.00
N GLU A 38 6.84 7.12 -7.93
CA GLU A 38 8.28 7.42 -8.01
C GLU A 38 9.00 7.11 -6.67
N LEU A 39 8.56 6.05 -5.98
CA LEU A 39 9.14 5.55 -4.73
C LEU A 39 9.67 4.13 -4.93
N SER A 40 10.67 3.74 -4.13
CA SER A 40 11.18 2.36 -4.15
C SER A 40 10.51 1.50 -3.08
N PHE A 41 10.10 0.29 -3.45
CA PHE A 41 9.59 -0.69 -2.50
C PHE A 41 10.75 -1.37 -1.78
N ILE A 42 10.65 -1.45 -0.45
CA ILE A 42 11.57 -2.23 0.38
C ILE A 42 10.82 -3.41 0.99
N ASN A 43 11.36 -4.60 0.79
CA ASN A 43 10.82 -5.82 1.39
C ASN A 43 11.53 -6.07 2.72
N ASP A 44 10.83 -5.80 3.82
CA ASP A 44 11.35 -6.00 5.18
C ASP A 44 11.68 -7.47 5.51
N ASN A 45 11.22 -8.42 4.67
CA ASN A 45 11.57 -9.84 4.80
C ASN A 45 12.96 -10.18 4.22
N GLU A 46 13.65 -9.24 3.56
CA GLU A 46 15.03 -9.48 3.11
C GLU A 46 16.04 -9.20 4.25
N PRO A 47 16.80 -10.21 4.71
CA PRO A 47 17.63 -10.12 5.91
C PRO A 47 18.80 -9.12 5.84
N HIS A 48 19.03 -8.45 4.70
CA HIS A 48 20.23 -7.66 4.44
C HIS A 48 20.00 -6.18 4.08
N ARG A 49 18.77 -5.65 4.18
CA ARG A 49 18.48 -4.24 3.89
C ARG A 49 17.46 -3.64 4.84
N VAL A 50 17.83 -3.49 6.11
CA VAL A 50 17.10 -2.62 7.05
C VAL A 50 17.37 -1.16 6.64
N CYS A 51 16.61 -0.66 5.67
CA CYS A 51 16.60 0.77 5.34
C CYS A 51 15.67 1.47 6.34
N PHE A 52 16.26 2.02 7.41
CA PHE A 52 15.59 2.91 8.38
C PHE A 52 15.09 4.24 7.78
N ALA A 53 15.05 4.37 6.46
CA ALA A 53 14.88 5.63 5.76
C ALA A 53 13.63 6.42 6.21
N ASN A 54 12.55 5.73 6.60
CA ASN A 54 11.29 6.35 7.01
C ASN A 54 10.94 6.15 8.50
N GLN A 55 11.82 5.57 9.32
CA GLN A 55 11.55 5.38 10.75
C GLN A 55 11.83 6.63 11.59
N ASN A 56 12.34 7.69 10.97
CA ASN A 56 12.41 9.00 11.62
C ASN A 56 11.03 9.68 11.58
N THR A 57 10.40 9.84 12.76
CA THR A 57 9.11 10.50 12.92
C THR A 57 9.13 11.99 12.53
N GLU A 58 10.32 12.60 12.45
CA GLU A 58 10.52 13.99 12.02
C GLU A 58 10.68 14.12 10.49
N LEU A 59 10.84 13.01 9.77
CA LEU A 59 10.95 13.04 8.31
C LEU A 59 9.59 13.40 7.72
N GLN A 60 9.51 14.56 7.07
CA GLN A 60 8.30 14.99 6.39
C GLN A 60 8.00 14.06 5.20
N ASP A 61 6.71 13.81 4.95
CA ASP A 61 6.23 12.91 3.90
C ASP A 61 6.84 13.21 2.52
N ALA A 62 7.04 14.50 2.20
CA ALA A 62 7.61 14.95 0.93
C ALA A 62 9.04 14.45 0.67
N TYR A 63 9.77 14.04 1.71
CA TYR A 63 11.14 13.55 1.61
C TYR A 63 11.25 12.02 1.67
N LYS A 64 10.13 11.31 1.87
CA LYS A 64 10.14 9.84 1.85
C LYS A 64 10.40 9.36 0.41
N GLN A 65 11.34 8.42 0.27
CA GLN A 65 11.80 7.90 -1.03
C GLN A 65 11.56 6.39 -1.20
N VAL A 66 11.15 5.72 -0.11
CA VAL A 66 10.89 4.28 -0.09
C VAL A 66 9.55 3.99 0.58
N PHE A 67 8.93 2.85 0.34
CA PHE A 67 7.80 2.37 1.14
C PHE A 67 7.91 0.86 1.39
N SER A 68 7.40 0.41 2.52
CA SER A 68 7.47 -0.99 2.96
C SER A 68 6.21 -1.79 2.62
N ALA A 69 6.28 -3.10 2.85
CA ALA A 69 5.12 -3.99 2.81
C ALA A 69 4.02 -3.53 3.80
N VAL A 70 4.41 -3.06 4.99
CA VAL A 70 3.47 -2.59 6.01
C VAL A 70 2.82 -1.26 5.60
N ASP A 71 3.59 -0.35 4.98
CA ASP A 71 3.01 0.90 4.45
C ASP A 71 1.98 0.62 3.36
N LEU A 72 2.26 -0.34 2.47
CA LEU A 72 1.29 -0.74 1.45
C LEU A 72 0.03 -1.37 2.07
N LEU A 73 0.18 -2.20 3.11
CA LEU A 73 -0.95 -2.73 3.86
C LEU A 73 -1.80 -1.63 4.49
N ASP A 74 -1.16 -0.63 5.10
CA ASP A 74 -1.82 0.54 5.69
C ASP A 74 -2.58 1.36 4.61
N TYR A 75 -1.98 1.57 3.44
CA TYR A 75 -2.65 2.21 2.30
C TYR A 75 -3.94 1.47 1.89
N LEU A 76 -3.93 0.14 1.86
CA LEU A 76 -5.12 -0.67 1.53
C LEU A 76 -6.23 -0.46 2.56
N TYR A 77 -5.89 -0.47 3.86
CA TYR A 77 -6.87 -0.17 4.90
C TYR A 77 -7.50 1.21 4.72
N ALA A 78 -6.69 2.24 4.48
CA ALA A 78 -7.21 3.59 4.25
C ALA A 78 -8.15 3.69 3.05
N SER A 79 -7.80 2.99 1.96
CA SER A 79 -8.62 2.94 0.74
C SER A 79 -9.97 2.28 0.98
N LEU A 80 -10.02 1.25 1.82
CA LEU A 80 -11.24 0.49 2.13
C LEU A 80 -12.11 1.17 3.20
N ILE A 81 -11.52 1.93 4.13
CA ILE A 81 -12.28 2.75 5.11
C ILE A 81 -13.14 3.78 4.38
N SER A 82 -12.60 4.40 3.31
CA SER A 82 -13.33 5.40 2.54
C SER A 82 -14.58 4.83 1.84
N ASP A 83 -14.61 3.52 1.60
CA ASP A 83 -15.69 2.83 0.88
C ASP A 83 -16.69 2.15 1.83
N GLN A 84 -16.25 1.73 3.02
CA GLN A 84 -17.11 1.09 4.02
C GLN A 84 -17.75 2.09 4.99
N GLN A 85 -19.01 2.45 4.72
CA GLN A 85 -19.88 3.23 5.62
C GLN A 85 -20.41 2.43 6.84
N HIS A 86 -20.09 1.13 6.96
CA HIS A 86 -20.73 0.23 7.92
C HIS A 86 -19.77 -0.30 8.99
N ALA A 87 -20.33 -0.53 10.19
CA ALA A 87 -19.67 -0.86 11.46
C ALA A 87 -18.91 -2.20 11.52
N GLU A 88 -18.65 -2.86 10.39
CA GLU A 88 -17.96 -4.15 10.34
C GLU A 88 -16.46 -3.97 10.08
N LYS A 89 -15.65 -4.85 10.70
CA LYS A 89 -14.19 -4.83 10.57
C LYS A 89 -13.78 -5.19 9.13
N ILE A 90 -12.86 -4.43 8.53
CA ILE A 90 -12.33 -4.69 7.19
C ILE A 90 -11.65 -6.06 7.15
N GLN A 91 -12.06 -6.91 6.20
CA GLN A 91 -11.48 -8.22 5.92
C GLN A 91 -10.85 -8.20 4.52
N LEU A 92 -9.51 -8.09 4.43
CA LEU A 92 -8.79 -7.93 3.16
C LEU A 92 -8.98 -9.10 2.18
N GLN A 93 -9.28 -10.29 2.68
CA GLN A 93 -9.57 -11.48 1.88
C GLN A 93 -11.00 -11.52 1.33
N ASN A 94 -11.86 -10.54 1.64
CA ASN A 94 -13.23 -10.51 1.13
C ASN A 94 -13.23 -10.23 -0.39
N PRO A 95 -13.74 -11.15 -1.23
CA PRO A 95 -13.76 -10.96 -2.68
C PRO A 95 -14.73 -9.86 -3.15
N ALA A 96 -15.63 -9.39 -2.28
CA ALA A 96 -16.60 -8.34 -2.58
C ALA A 96 -16.07 -6.91 -2.36
N LEU A 97 -14.81 -6.75 -1.92
CA LEU A 97 -14.21 -5.42 -1.77
C LEU A 97 -14.14 -4.71 -3.12
N ALA A 98 -14.42 -3.39 -3.10
CA ALA A 98 -14.26 -2.56 -4.27
C ALA A 98 -12.80 -2.56 -4.77
N PRO A 99 -12.58 -2.38 -6.09
CA PRO A 99 -11.25 -2.12 -6.62
C PRO A 99 -10.63 -0.85 -6.02
N ILE A 100 -9.34 -0.90 -5.72
CA ILE A 100 -8.58 0.21 -5.14
C ILE A 100 -7.83 0.92 -6.27
N PRO A 101 -7.85 2.26 -6.34
CA PRO A 101 -7.08 2.99 -7.34
C PRO A 101 -5.58 2.80 -7.14
N TYR A 102 -4.79 2.90 -8.22
CA TYR A 102 -3.34 3.03 -8.03
C TYR A 102 -3.03 4.39 -7.39
N PRO A 103 -2.14 4.45 -6.40
CA PRO A 103 -1.74 5.73 -5.84
C PRO A 103 -0.81 6.45 -6.82
N THR A 104 -1.13 7.70 -7.15
CA THR A 104 -0.41 8.52 -8.15
C THR A 104 0.23 9.78 -7.56
N ASP A 105 -0.02 10.07 -6.29
CA ASP A 105 0.54 11.22 -5.58
C ASP A 105 1.18 10.77 -4.27
N ASN A 106 2.45 11.11 -4.11
CA ASN A 106 3.29 10.68 -3.00
C ASN A 106 2.77 11.22 -1.66
N LEU A 107 2.37 12.49 -1.61
CA LEU A 107 1.88 13.11 -0.37
C LEU A 107 0.53 12.51 0.06
N THR A 108 -0.38 12.30 -0.89
CA THR A 108 -1.67 11.67 -0.64
C THR A 108 -1.49 10.22 -0.21
N PHE A 109 -0.57 9.48 -0.83
CA PHE A 109 -0.22 8.13 -0.42
C PHE A 109 0.20 8.08 1.05
N TRP A 110 1.14 8.92 1.49
CA TRP A 110 1.58 8.90 2.89
C TRP A 110 0.52 9.33 3.89
N ARG A 111 -0.36 10.27 3.52
CA ARG A 111 -1.54 10.62 4.34
C ARG A 111 -2.47 9.42 4.50
N MET A 112 -2.72 8.68 3.42
CA MET A 112 -3.51 7.46 3.47
C MET A 112 -2.83 6.37 4.30
N VAL A 113 -1.52 6.16 4.14
CA VAL A 113 -0.74 5.25 5.00
C VAL A 113 -0.92 5.60 6.48
N ALA A 114 -0.85 6.89 6.84
CA ALA A 114 -1.07 7.32 8.23
C ALA A 114 -2.48 6.97 8.74
N THR A 115 -3.53 7.25 7.96
CA THR A 115 -4.92 6.92 8.31
C THR A 115 -5.12 5.41 8.47
N GLY A 116 -4.62 4.62 7.53
CA GLY A 116 -4.78 3.17 7.56
C GLY A 116 -3.97 2.51 8.68
N ARG A 117 -2.80 3.06 9.01
CA ARG A 117 -2.02 2.65 10.19
C ARG A 117 -2.81 2.85 11.47
N GLN A 118 -3.40 4.04 11.65
CA GLN A 118 -4.22 4.34 12.83
C GLN A 118 -5.39 3.35 12.96
N TYR A 119 -6.07 3.04 11.85
CA TYR A 119 -7.12 2.03 11.82
C TYR A 119 -6.58 0.63 12.17
N ARG A 120 -5.52 0.17 11.52
CA ARG A 120 -4.97 -1.18 11.77
C ARG A 120 -4.54 -1.36 13.23
N LEU A 121 -3.94 -0.33 13.83
CA LEU A 121 -3.53 -0.33 15.24
C LEU A 121 -4.68 -0.16 16.23
N SER A 122 -5.86 0.32 15.82
CA SER A 122 -7.04 0.34 16.69
C SER A 122 -7.76 -1.00 16.76
N LEU A 123 -7.40 -1.95 15.88
CA LEU A 123 -7.95 -3.31 15.86
C LEU A 123 -7.22 -4.28 16.82
N SER A 124 -6.12 -3.85 17.43
CA SER A 124 -5.31 -4.60 18.40
C SER A 124 -5.64 -4.18 19.83
#